data_AF-A0A6N8XLC6-F1
#
_entry.id   AF-A0A6N8XLC6-F1
#
_cell.length_a   1.000
_cell.length_b   1.000
_cell.length_c   1.000
_cell.angle_alpha   90.00
_cell.angle_beta   90.00
_cell.angle_gamma   90.00
#
_symmetry.space_group_name_H-M   'P 1'
#
loop_
_entity.id
_entity.type
_entity.pdbx_description
1 polymer ?
#
loop_
_entity_poly.entity_id
_entity_poly.type
_entity_poly.pdbx_seq_one_letter_code
_entity_poly.pdbx_strand_id
1 'polypeptide(L)'
;MLDAHPAPDALARPPVPAAVIDPPASPDRPSPGDALFSAAQALLPMLEAGRPLDAATLRDAMREAFGASDAEGAWVWKDAYEVAEAACVLFLQRYGRGMRRTCGADGPRRMLAMLEAVAALEPSHTRRSEEQVRLQQFSTPLPLAYVALQAAAIRPGDTVLEPSAGTGMLAVMGECALGDRATGALHLNEYAQTRARLLTRLFPEAAVTAFNAEAIADRLRDVRPTVV
;
A
#
# COMPACT_ATOMS: atom_id res chain seq x y z
N MET A 1 10.92 -4.92 -61.92
CA MET A 1 11.94 -5.76 -61.29
C MET A 1 12.54 -4.90 -60.17
N LEU A 2 11.86 -4.72 -59.03
CA LEU A 2 11.83 -5.63 -57.85
C LEU A 2 13.29 -5.96 -57.46
N ASP A 3 13.85 -5.55 -56.33
CA ASP A 3 13.30 -5.55 -54.97
C ASP A 3 13.91 -4.45 -54.07
N ALA A 4 13.07 -3.73 -53.33
CA ALA A 4 13.47 -3.04 -52.12
C ALA A 4 13.27 -4.00 -50.95
N HIS A 5 14.36 -4.46 -50.32
CA HIS A 5 14.28 -5.20 -49.07
C HIS A 5 13.72 -4.27 -47.97
N PRO A 6 12.60 -4.60 -47.31
CA PRO A 6 12.23 -3.92 -46.08
C PRO A 6 13.27 -4.24 -45.02
N ALA A 7 13.67 -3.22 -44.25
CA ALA A 7 14.45 -3.41 -43.03
C ALA A 7 13.71 -4.42 -42.13
N PRO A 8 14.42 -5.32 -41.44
CA PRO A 8 13.78 -6.24 -40.52
C PRO A 8 13.07 -5.41 -39.45
N ASP A 9 11.74 -5.54 -39.43
CA ASP A 9 10.88 -5.05 -38.38
C ASP A 9 11.52 -5.51 -37.06
N ALA A 10 11.93 -4.54 -36.25
CA ALA A 10 12.66 -4.77 -35.02
C ALA A 10 11.75 -5.58 -34.12
N LEU A 11 11.99 -6.91 -34.10
CA LEU A 11 11.35 -7.93 -33.26
C LEU A 11 10.58 -7.27 -32.11
N ALA A 12 9.30 -7.00 -32.34
CA ALA A 12 8.41 -6.59 -31.27
C ALA A 12 8.47 -7.75 -30.28
N ARG A 13 9.22 -7.58 -29.19
CA ARG A 13 9.28 -8.59 -28.13
C ARG A 13 7.85 -8.86 -27.75
N PRO A 14 7.39 -10.13 -27.74
CA PRO A 14 6.03 -10.43 -27.34
C PRO A 14 5.78 -9.77 -25.98
N PRO A 15 4.58 -9.20 -25.75
CA PRO A 15 4.25 -8.60 -24.47
C PRO A 15 4.57 -9.60 -23.37
N VAL A 16 5.49 -9.23 -22.47
CA VAL A 16 5.86 -10.07 -21.35
C VAL A 16 4.64 -10.07 -20.42
N PRO A 17 4.07 -11.24 -20.08
CA PRO A 17 2.88 -11.30 -19.25
C PRO A 17 3.11 -10.57 -17.92
N ALA A 18 2.05 -9.91 -17.44
CA ALA A 18 2.04 -9.35 -16.09
C ALA A 18 2.51 -10.40 -15.08
N ALA A 19 3.29 -10.00 -14.08
CA ALA A 19 3.52 -10.87 -12.93
C ALA A 19 2.14 -11.19 -12.35
N VAL A 20 1.74 -12.46 -12.42
CA VAL A 20 0.40 -12.88 -12.02
C VAL A 20 0.37 -12.79 -10.50
N ILE A 21 -0.34 -11.79 -9.99
CA ILE A 21 -0.69 -11.72 -8.56
C ILE A 21 -1.54 -12.95 -8.26
N ASP A 22 -1.28 -13.57 -7.12
CA ASP A 22 -2.01 -14.77 -6.71
C ASP A 22 -3.52 -14.54 -6.85
N PRO A 23 -4.23 -15.45 -7.52
CA PRO A 23 -5.66 -15.29 -7.77
C PRO A 23 -6.43 -15.20 -6.45
N PRO A 24 -7.64 -14.61 -6.46
CA PRO A 24 -8.51 -14.63 -5.30
C PRO A 24 -8.67 -16.05 -4.78
N ALA A 25 -8.60 -16.17 -3.46
CA ALA A 25 -8.82 -17.43 -2.78
C ALA A 25 -10.23 -17.97 -2.99
N SER A 26 -10.39 -19.28 -2.80
CA SER A 26 -11.70 -19.92 -2.67
C SER A 26 -12.42 -19.42 -1.40
N PRO A 27 -13.77 -19.39 -1.39
CA PRO A 27 -14.54 -18.92 -0.23
C PRO A 27 -14.22 -19.67 1.07
N ASP A 28 -13.76 -20.92 0.98
CA ASP A 28 -13.43 -21.77 2.13
C ASP A 28 -12.01 -21.55 2.72
N ARG A 29 -11.13 -20.81 2.03
CA ARG A 29 -9.80 -20.49 2.54
C ARG A 29 -9.30 -19.16 1.94
N PRO A 30 -9.48 -18.02 2.63
CA PRO A 30 -9.02 -16.73 2.13
C PRO A 30 -7.51 -16.74 1.89
N SER A 31 -7.05 -15.97 0.90
CA SER A 31 -5.62 -15.80 0.64
C SER A 31 -5.05 -14.98 1.79
N PRO A 32 -3.75 -15.11 2.12
CA PRO A 32 -3.16 -14.30 3.17
C PRO A 32 -3.44 -12.81 2.99
N GLY A 33 -3.28 -12.26 1.78
CA GLY A 33 -3.58 -10.85 1.50
C GLY A 33 -5.05 -10.47 1.69
N ASP A 34 -5.99 -11.36 1.38
CA ASP A 34 -7.41 -11.14 1.65
C ASP A 34 -7.73 -11.18 3.16
N ALA A 35 -7.07 -12.08 3.90
CA ALA A 35 -7.21 -12.16 5.35
C ALA A 35 -6.63 -10.90 6.03
N LEU A 36 -5.47 -10.41 5.61
CA LEU A 36 -4.91 -9.14 6.08
C LEU A 36 -5.87 -7.97 5.83
N PHE A 37 -6.47 -7.90 4.64
CA PHE A 37 -7.44 -6.86 4.32
C PHE A 37 -8.69 -6.94 5.23
N SER A 38 -9.20 -8.15 5.49
CA SER A 38 -10.32 -8.36 6.42
C SER A 38 -9.98 -7.93 7.84
N ALA A 39 -8.79 -8.27 8.34
CA ALA A 39 -8.30 -7.84 9.65
C ALA A 39 -8.17 -6.31 9.71
N ALA A 40 -7.60 -5.66 8.69
CA ALA A 40 -7.46 -4.21 8.63
C ALA A 40 -8.82 -3.49 8.66
N GLN A 41 -9.84 -4.02 7.97
CA GLN A 41 -11.21 -3.50 8.04
C GLN A 41 -11.80 -3.64 9.45
N ALA A 42 -11.55 -4.75 10.15
CA ALA A 42 -12.02 -4.96 11.52
C ALA A 42 -11.39 -3.96 12.52
N LEU A 43 -10.18 -3.47 12.23
CA LEU A 43 -9.47 -2.49 13.07
C LEU A 43 -9.86 -1.04 12.77
N LEU A 44 -10.40 -0.72 11.59
CA LEU A 44 -10.76 0.64 11.21
C LEU A 44 -11.68 1.34 12.25
N PRO A 45 -12.73 0.71 12.81
CA PRO A 45 -13.54 1.32 13.86
C PRO A 45 -12.77 1.66 15.15
N MET A 46 -11.66 0.98 15.44
CA MET A 46 -10.79 1.32 16.57
C MET A 46 -10.07 2.64 16.31
N LEU A 47 -9.48 2.80 15.13
CA LEU A 47 -8.81 4.03 14.70
C LEU A 47 -9.78 5.21 14.64
N GLU A 48 -10.99 4.99 14.09
CA GLU A 48 -12.07 5.99 14.06
C GLU A 48 -12.48 6.47 15.46
N ALA A 49 -12.40 5.58 16.45
CA ALA A 49 -12.68 5.90 17.85
C ALA A 49 -11.47 6.47 18.62
N GLY A 50 -10.32 6.66 17.96
CA GLY A 50 -9.07 7.09 18.61
C GLY A 50 -8.52 6.08 19.62
N ARG A 51 -8.83 4.78 19.45
CA ARG A 51 -8.38 3.72 20.35
C ARG A 51 -7.06 3.12 19.83
N PRO A 52 -6.06 2.93 20.70
CA PRO A 52 -4.82 2.25 20.33
C PRO A 52 -5.07 0.81 19.85
N LEU A 53 -4.33 0.40 18.83
CA LEU A 53 -4.25 -0.96 18.33
C LEU A 53 -3.22 -1.73 19.16
N ASP A 54 -3.59 -2.14 20.38
CA ASP A 54 -2.68 -2.91 21.21
C ASP A 54 -2.47 -4.35 20.70
N ALA A 55 -1.50 -5.07 21.29
CA ALA A 55 -1.18 -6.43 20.87
C ALA A 55 -2.36 -7.41 21.05
N ALA A 56 -3.27 -7.17 21.99
CA ALA A 56 -4.45 -8.03 22.16
C ALA A 56 -5.43 -7.80 20.99
N THR A 57 -5.71 -6.53 20.69
CA THR A 57 -6.56 -6.10 19.58
C THR A 57 -6.06 -6.64 18.24
N LEU A 58 -4.76 -6.51 17.97
CA LEU A 58 -4.16 -7.06 16.75
C LEU A 58 -4.30 -8.58 16.68
N ARG A 59 -4.01 -9.29 17.78
CA ARG A 59 -4.09 -10.76 17.81
C ARG A 59 -5.53 -11.24 17.55
N ASP A 60 -6.51 -10.56 18.14
CA ASP A 60 -7.92 -10.93 17.99
C ASP A 60 -8.38 -10.73 16.53
N ALA A 61 -8.05 -9.60 15.91
CA ALA A 61 -8.35 -9.34 14.50
C ALA A 61 -7.69 -10.34 13.56
N MET A 62 -6.41 -10.67 13.81
CA MET A 62 -5.68 -11.68 13.02
C MET A 62 -6.29 -13.08 13.19
N ARG A 63 -6.62 -13.48 14.41
CA ARG A 63 -7.24 -14.78 14.68
C ARG A 63 -8.59 -14.91 13.98
N GLU A 64 -9.41 -13.87 14.00
CA GLU A 64 -10.70 -13.87 13.32
C GLU A 64 -10.53 -13.98 11.79
N ALA A 65 -9.62 -13.21 11.21
CA ALA A 65 -9.42 -13.17 9.76
C ALA A 65 -8.76 -14.44 9.19
N PHE A 66 -7.81 -15.04 9.92
CA PHE A 66 -7.10 -16.26 9.50
C PHE A 66 -7.78 -17.54 9.98
N GLY A 67 -8.73 -17.44 10.93
CA GLY A 67 -9.40 -18.60 11.54
C GLY A 67 -8.52 -19.42 12.50
N ALA A 68 -7.30 -18.97 12.79
CA ALA A 68 -6.32 -19.66 13.61
C ALA A 68 -5.32 -18.67 14.25
N SER A 69 -4.63 -19.12 15.29
CA SER A 69 -3.68 -18.31 16.08
C SER A 69 -2.27 -18.28 15.50
N ASP A 70 -1.44 -17.37 16.00
CA ASP A 70 0.01 -17.33 15.73
C ASP A 70 0.72 -18.59 16.24
N ALA A 71 0.26 -19.17 17.35
CA ALA A 71 0.78 -20.43 17.89
C ALA A 71 0.54 -21.64 16.97
N GLU A 72 -0.48 -21.58 16.12
CA GLU A 72 -0.78 -22.59 15.10
C GLU A 72 -0.01 -22.35 13.78
N GLY A 73 0.78 -21.27 13.71
CA GLY A 73 1.58 -20.92 12.54
C GLY A 73 0.76 -20.32 11.40
N ALA A 74 -0.48 -19.88 11.65
CA ALA A 74 -1.36 -19.33 10.62
C ALA A 74 -0.90 -17.96 10.10
N TRP A 75 -0.18 -17.20 10.95
CA TRP A 75 0.38 -15.89 10.67
C TRP A 75 1.52 -15.59 11.66
N VAL A 76 2.35 -14.60 11.34
CA VAL A 76 3.43 -14.12 12.21
C VAL A 76 3.19 -12.67 12.64
N TRP A 77 3.82 -12.21 13.71
CA TRP A 77 3.65 -10.83 14.21
C TRP A 77 3.96 -9.73 13.18
N LYS A 78 4.81 -10.02 12.18
CA LYS A 78 5.02 -9.12 11.06
C LYS A 78 3.71 -8.82 10.31
N ASP A 79 2.90 -9.83 10.06
CA ASP A 79 1.62 -9.70 9.37
C ASP A 79 0.64 -8.81 10.17
N ALA A 80 0.66 -8.93 11.50
CA ALA A 80 -0.15 -8.10 12.39
C ALA A 80 0.26 -6.61 12.34
N TYR A 81 1.54 -6.30 12.13
CA TYR A 81 2.00 -4.94 11.91
C TYR A 81 1.61 -4.43 10.52
N GLU A 82 1.71 -5.25 9.47
CA GLU A 82 1.23 -4.90 8.13
C GLU A 82 -0.28 -4.60 8.12
N VAL A 83 -1.05 -5.28 8.97
CA VAL A 83 -2.48 -5.03 9.19
C VAL A 83 -2.74 -3.68 9.89
N ALA A 84 -1.90 -3.28 10.85
CA ALA A 84 -2.01 -1.97 11.48
C ALA A 84 -1.77 -0.84 10.44
N GLU A 85 -0.73 -0.98 9.62
CA GLU A 85 -0.43 -0.03 8.53
C GLU A 85 -1.59 0.04 7.52
N ALA A 86 -2.14 -1.12 7.12
CA ALA A 86 -3.28 -1.20 6.21
C ALA A 86 -4.55 -0.57 6.82
N ALA A 87 -4.77 -0.69 8.13
CA ALA A 87 -5.87 0.00 8.80
C ALA A 87 -5.70 1.53 8.75
N CYS A 88 -4.48 2.04 8.90
CA CYS A 88 -4.17 3.46 8.67
C CYS A 88 -4.41 3.89 7.22
N VAL A 89 -4.07 3.04 6.24
CA VAL A 89 -4.42 3.28 4.82
C VAL A 89 -5.93 3.44 4.66
N LEU A 90 -6.73 2.48 5.13
CA LEU A 90 -8.20 2.53 5.06
C LEU A 90 -8.76 3.80 5.74
N PHE A 91 -8.21 4.17 6.89
CA PHE A 91 -8.58 5.40 7.59
C PHE A 91 -8.33 6.63 6.71
N LEU A 92 -7.18 6.72 6.04
CA LEU A 92 -6.83 7.86 5.20
C LEU A 92 -7.60 7.90 3.88
N GLN A 93 -7.95 6.75 3.30
CA GLN A 93 -8.86 6.69 2.16
C GLN A 93 -10.22 7.30 2.52
N ARG A 94 -10.71 7.03 3.74
CA ARG A 94 -11.99 7.54 4.22
C ARG A 94 -11.94 9.01 4.65
N TYR A 95 -10.89 9.42 5.36
CA TYR A 95 -10.83 10.71 6.05
C TYR A 95 -9.76 11.66 5.54
N GLY A 96 -8.71 11.19 4.88
CA GLY A 96 -7.52 11.96 4.52
C GLY A 96 -7.83 13.20 3.67
N ARG A 97 -8.69 13.07 2.64
CA ARG A 97 -9.15 14.21 1.83
C ARG A 97 -9.96 15.22 2.64
N GLY A 98 -10.72 14.77 3.63
CA GLY A 98 -11.44 15.63 4.59
C GLY A 98 -10.48 16.36 5.52
N MET A 99 -9.55 15.63 6.13
CA MET A 99 -8.50 16.17 7.00
C MET A 99 -7.69 17.27 6.30
N ARG A 100 -7.27 17.05 5.06
CA ARG A 100 -6.53 18.06 4.28
C ARG A 100 -7.35 19.34 4.08
N ARG A 101 -8.65 19.22 3.76
CA ARG A 101 -9.55 20.37 3.56
C ARG A 101 -9.73 21.21 4.82
N THR A 102 -9.68 20.60 6.02
CA THR A 102 -9.88 21.32 7.28
C THR A 102 -8.62 22.02 7.81
N CYS A 103 -7.45 21.82 7.19
CA CYS A 103 -6.18 22.34 7.70
C CYS A 103 -5.97 23.86 7.51
N GLY A 104 -6.67 24.52 6.58
CA GLY A 104 -6.62 25.99 6.43
C GLY A 104 -5.22 26.53 6.12
N ALA A 105 -4.90 27.74 6.62
CA ALA A 105 -3.65 28.46 6.33
C ALA A 105 -2.39 27.75 6.86
N ASP A 106 -2.47 27.05 8.00
CA ASP A 106 -1.40 26.23 8.58
C ASP A 106 -1.40 24.78 8.03
N GLY A 107 -1.81 24.64 6.76
CA GLY A 107 -2.13 23.39 6.07
C GLY A 107 -1.20 22.22 6.42
N PRO A 108 0.09 22.31 6.06
CA PRO A 108 1.03 21.20 6.24
C PRO A 108 1.28 20.80 7.68
N ARG A 109 1.45 21.78 8.59
CA ARG A 109 1.76 21.53 10.00
C ARG A 109 0.60 20.86 10.72
N ARG A 110 -0.64 21.31 10.45
CA ARG A 110 -1.84 20.71 11.04
C ARG A 110 -2.10 19.31 10.52
N MET A 111 -1.90 19.09 9.22
CA MET A 111 -2.01 17.74 8.64
C MET A 111 -1.01 16.79 9.29
N LEU A 112 0.26 17.20 9.39
CA LEU A 112 1.30 16.41 10.05
C LEU A 112 0.92 16.04 11.49
N ALA A 113 0.45 17.00 12.29
CA ALA A 113 0.04 16.73 13.67
C ALA A 113 -1.13 15.74 13.77
N MET A 114 -2.11 15.80 12.87
CA MET A 114 -3.19 14.82 12.84
C MET A 114 -2.70 13.43 12.43
N LEU A 115 -1.74 13.36 11.49
CA LEU A 115 -1.13 12.10 11.07
C LEU A 115 -0.24 11.50 12.16
N GLU A 116 0.48 12.32 12.92
CA GLU A 116 1.21 11.89 14.11
C GLU A 116 0.25 11.31 15.17
N ALA A 117 -0.91 11.94 15.36
CA ALA A 117 -1.93 11.43 16.27
C ALA A 117 -2.49 10.07 15.82
N VAL A 118 -2.71 9.86 14.52
CA VAL A 118 -3.13 8.56 13.96
C VAL A 118 -2.02 7.52 14.11
N ALA A 119 -0.78 7.86 13.78
CA ALA A 119 0.37 6.97 13.91
C ALA A 119 0.63 6.55 15.37
N ALA A 120 0.32 7.42 16.33
CA ALA A 120 0.43 7.10 17.76
C ALA A 120 -0.60 6.06 18.25
N LEU A 121 -1.62 5.74 17.45
CA LEU A 121 -2.57 4.65 17.74
C LEU A 121 -2.03 3.28 17.34
N GLU A 122 -0.99 3.21 16.52
CA GLU A 122 -0.31 1.95 16.22
C GLU A 122 0.41 1.41 17.48
N PRO A 123 0.68 0.09 17.56
CA PRO A 123 1.29 -0.51 18.74
C PRO A 123 2.60 0.18 19.15
N SER A 124 2.71 0.63 20.41
CA SER A 124 3.99 1.12 20.93
C SER A 124 4.98 -0.03 21.08
N HIS A 125 6.09 0.02 20.34
CA HIS A 125 7.11 -1.03 20.30
C HIS A 125 7.99 -1.03 21.56
N THR A 126 7.40 -1.36 22.71
CA THR A 126 8.10 -1.49 24.00
C THR A 126 8.79 -2.85 24.17
N ARG A 127 8.55 -3.81 23.28
CA ARG A 127 9.42 -4.98 23.08
C ARG A 127 10.30 -4.72 21.86
N ARG A 128 11.46 -4.10 22.07
CA ARG A 128 12.53 -4.04 21.06
C ARG A 128 13.44 -5.24 21.23
N SER A 129 13.22 -6.32 20.47
CA SER A 129 14.35 -7.17 20.10
C SER A 129 15.09 -6.50 18.93
N GLU A 130 16.41 -6.64 18.88
CA GLU A 130 17.24 -6.14 17.76
C GLU A 130 16.84 -6.75 16.40
N GLU A 131 16.12 -7.87 16.44
CA GLU A 131 15.50 -8.51 15.28
C GLU A 131 14.26 -7.75 14.79
N GLN A 132 13.37 -7.28 15.68
CA GLN A 132 12.25 -6.40 15.33
C GLN A 132 12.73 -5.04 14.79
N VAL A 133 13.83 -4.49 15.31
CA VAL A 133 14.44 -3.26 14.78
C VAL A 133 14.99 -3.46 13.37
N ARG A 134 15.58 -4.64 13.05
CA ARG A 134 16.06 -4.98 11.70
C ARG A 134 14.92 -5.24 10.72
N LEU A 135 13.84 -5.88 11.17
CA LEU A 135 12.66 -6.13 10.33
C LEU A 135 11.84 -4.86 10.03
N GLN A 136 11.93 -3.84 10.91
CA GLN A 136 11.27 -2.55 10.73
C GLN A 136 12.16 -1.44 10.16
N GLN A 137 13.33 -1.74 9.59
CA GLN A 137 14.13 -0.74 8.85
C GLN A 137 13.48 -0.32 7.51
N PHE A 138 12.31 -0.89 7.17
CA PHE A 138 11.70 -0.76 5.85
C PHE A 138 10.26 -0.19 5.84
N SER A 139 9.64 0.09 6.99
CA SER A 139 8.33 0.75 7.00
C SER A 139 8.52 2.26 6.86
N THR A 140 7.77 2.89 5.96
CA THR A 140 7.67 4.36 5.86
C THR A 140 6.62 4.82 6.87
N PRO A 141 6.98 5.32 8.07
CA PRO A 141 5.98 5.73 9.05
C PRO A 141 5.10 6.84 8.48
N LEU A 142 3.83 6.84 8.88
CA LEU A 142 2.80 7.72 8.31
C LEU A 142 3.20 9.22 8.25
N PRO A 143 3.82 9.82 9.29
CA PRO A 143 4.33 11.20 9.20
C PRO A 143 5.39 11.40 8.12
N LEU A 144 6.29 10.42 7.92
CA LEU A 144 7.32 10.48 6.89
C LEU A 144 6.73 10.33 5.49
N ALA A 145 5.73 9.46 5.31
CA ALA A 145 5.00 9.33 4.06
C ALA A 145 4.37 10.66 3.63
N TYR A 146 3.87 11.45 4.59
CA TYR A 146 3.36 12.78 4.31
C TYR A 146 4.45 13.80 3.94
N VAL A 147 5.61 13.75 4.59
CA VAL A 147 6.75 14.59 4.20
C VAL A 147 7.22 14.25 2.78
N ALA A 148 7.31 12.97 2.44
CA ALA A 148 7.61 12.51 1.09
C ALA A 148 6.58 13.04 0.07
N LEU A 149 5.29 12.99 0.41
CA LEU A 149 4.23 13.60 -0.42
C LEU A 149 4.46 15.10 -0.65
N GLN A 150 4.83 15.85 0.40
CA GLN A 150 5.12 17.29 0.25
C GLN A 150 6.30 17.53 -0.68
N ALA A 151 7.35 16.72 -0.58
CA ALA A 151 8.54 16.81 -1.43
C ALA A 151 8.24 16.43 -2.90
N ALA A 152 7.43 15.39 -3.11
CA ALA A 152 7.01 14.93 -4.43
C ALA A 152 6.09 15.93 -5.15
N ALA A 153 5.42 16.81 -4.40
CA ALA A 153 4.55 17.86 -4.92
C ALA A 153 3.47 17.36 -5.90
N ILE A 154 2.92 16.17 -5.64
CA ILE A 154 1.86 15.51 -6.45
C ILE A 154 0.64 16.42 -6.58
N ARG A 155 0.12 16.55 -7.80
CA ARG A 155 -1.01 17.39 -8.19
C ARG A 155 -2.05 16.61 -8.98
N PRO A 156 -3.31 17.09 -9.02
CA PRO A 156 -4.30 16.56 -9.95
C PRO A 156 -3.77 16.59 -11.39
N GLY A 157 -3.76 15.44 -12.06
CA GLY A 157 -3.22 15.26 -13.41
C GLY A 157 -1.87 14.54 -13.47
N ASP A 158 -1.20 14.35 -12.33
CA ASP A 158 -0.03 13.48 -12.27
C ASP A 158 -0.40 12.01 -12.45
N THR A 159 0.56 11.23 -12.96
CA THR A 159 0.54 9.77 -12.93
C THR A 159 1.64 9.32 -11.97
N VAL A 160 1.27 8.55 -10.95
CA VAL A 160 2.15 8.16 -9.84
C VAL A 160 2.46 6.67 -9.97
N LEU A 161 3.74 6.33 -9.95
CA LEU A 161 4.21 4.95 -9.81
C LEU A 161 4.85 4.79 -8.44
N GLU A 162 4.41 3.80 -7.66
CA GLU A 162 5.17 3.32 -6.50
C GLU A 162 5.82 1.96 -6.86
N PRO A 163 7.15 1.92 -7.12
CA PRO A 163 7.88 0.68 -7.43
C PRO A 163 7.92 -0.41 -6.36
N SER A 164 7.78 -0.06 -5.09
CA SER A 164 7.81 -0.94 -3.91
C SER A 164 6.77 -0.48 -2.88
N ALA A 165 5.50 -0.55 -3.28
CA ALA A 165 4.37 0.04 -2.58
C ALA A 165 4.17 -0.46 -1.14
N GLY A 166 4.70 -1.63 -0.76
CA GLY A 166 4.53 -2.20 0.57
C GLY A 166 3.06 -2.42 0.91
N THR A 167 2.59 -1.82 2.01
CA THR A 167 1.18 -1.81 2.42
C THR A 167 0.38 -0.64 1.84
N GLY A 168 1.04 0.27 1.11
CA GLY A 168 0.38 1.37 0.40
C GLY A 168 0.39 2.72 1.14
N MET A 169 1.29 2.93 2.10
CA MET A 169 1.35 4.18 2.87
C MET A 169 1.64 5.42 1.99
N LEU A 170 2.57 5.32 1.03
CA LEU A 170 2.82 6.39 0.05
C LEU A 170 1.68 6.47 -0.99
N ALA A 171 1.11 5.32 -1.35
CA ALA A 171 0.02 5.22 -2.30
C ALA A 171 -1.22 6.01 -1.85
N VAL A 172 -1.65 5.86 -0.58
CA VAL A 172 -2.82 6.60 -0.05
C VAL A 172 -2.57 8.10 0.06
N MET A 173 -1.32 8.50 0.31
CA MET A 173 -0.91 9.91 0.29
C MET A 173 -1.03 10.49 -1.12
N GLY A 174 -0.53 9.75 -2.13
CA GLY A 174 -0.68 10.11 -3.53
C GLY A 174 -2.16 10.19 -3.96
N GLU A 175 -2.96 9.18 -3.62
CA GLU A 175 -4.41 9.15 -3.88
C GLU A 175 -5.12 10.38 -3.28
N CYS A 176 -4.80 10.75 -2.03
CA CYS A 176 -5.35 11.94 -1.37
C CYS A 176 -4.97 13.25 -2.07
N ALA A 177 -3.81 13.31 -2.72
CA ALA A 177 -3.34 14.48 -3.47
C ALA A 177 -3.93 14.55 -4.88
N LEU A 178 -4.04 13.41 -5.57
CA LEU A 178 -4.66 13.27 -6.90
C LEU A 178 -6.16 13.60 -6.88
N GLY A 179 -6.83 13.26 -5.78
CA GLY A 179 -8.24 13.54 -5.58
C GLY A 179 -9.15 12.73 -6.50
N ASP A 180 -10.17 13.36 -7.12
CA ASP A 180 -11.13 12.66 -8.00
C ASP A 180 -10.50 12.16 -9.31
N ARG A 181 -9.23 12.51 -9.54
CA ARG A 181 -8.42 12.06 -10.68
C ARG A 181 -7.51 10.88 -10.34
N ALA A 182 -7.66 10.28 -9.16
CA ALA A 182 -6.83 9.14 -8.75
C ALA A 182 -7.10 7.87 -9.57
N THR A 183 -8.34 7.65 -10.05
CA THR A 183 -8.69 6.48 -10.87
C THR A 183 -7.82 6.41 -12.11
N GLY A 184 -7.07 5.31 -12.25
CA GLY A 184 -6.16 5.09 -13.38
C GLY A 184 -4.88 5.93 -13.37
N ALA A 185 -4.67 6.79 -12.36
CA ALA A 185 -3.46 7.61 -12.21
C ALA A 185 -2.45 7.02 -11.22
N LEU A 186 -2.85 6.01 -10.45
CA LEU A 186 -2.00 5.34 -9.46
C LEU A 186 -1.60 3.95 -9.95
N HIS A 187 -0.30 3.72 -10.05
CA HIS A 187 0.31 2.44 -10.41
C HIS A 187 1.15 1.95 -9.24
N LEU A 188 0.89 0.74 -8.78
CA LEU A 188 1.54 0.15 -7.61
C LEU A 188 2.27 -1.11 -8.02
N ASN A 189 3.50 -1.27 -7.56
CA ASN A 189 4.26 -2.50 -7.70
C ASN A 189 4.72 -2.99 -6.34
N GLU A 190 4.54 -4.28 -6.09
CA GLU A 190 5.00 -4.92 -4.86
C GLU A 190 5.41 -6.36 -5.13
N TYR A 191 6.66 -6.69 -4.85
CA TYR A 191 7.23 -8.01 -5.16
C TYR A 191 6.62 -9.14 -4.31
N ALA A 192 6.25 -8.86 -3.05
CA ALA A 192 5.66 -9.86 -2.17
C ALA A 192 4.18 -10.10 -2.53
N GLN A 193 3.86 -11.32 -3.00
CA GLN A 193 2.51 -11.68 -3.46
C GLN A 193 1.40 -11.37 -2.46
N THR A 194 1.63 -11.64 -1.16
CA THR A 194 0.69 -11.31 -0.08
C THR A 194 0.36 -9.82 -0.02
N ARG A 195 1.38 -8.95 -0.11
CA ARG A 195 1.20 -7.50 -0.09
C ARG A 195 0.63 -6.98 -1.41
N ALA A 196 1.07 -7.51 -2.56
CA ALA A 196 0.45 -7.20 -3.85
C ALA A 196 -1.06 -7.53 -3.84
N ARG A 197 -1.43 -8.69 -3.29
CA ARG A 197 -2.84 -9.06 -3.09
C ARG A 197 -3.57 -8.10 -2.16
N LEU A 198 -2.98 -7.75 -1.01
CA LEU A 198 -3.53 -6.74 -0.09
C LEU A 198 -3.76 -5.40 -0.80
N LEU A 199 -2.79 -4.92 -1.59
CA LEU A 199 -2.90 -3.68 -2.36
C LEU A 199 -4.04 -3.71 -3.39
N THR A 200 -4.30 -4.85 -4.05
CA THR A 200 -5.46 -4.97 -4.96
C THR A 200 -6.80 -4.78 -4.23
N ARG A 201 -6.84 -5.11 -2.92
CA ARG A 201 -8.04 -4.91 -2.08
C ARG A 201 -8.13 -3.49 -1.55
N LEU A 202 -7.01 -2.89 -1.16
CA LEU A 202 -6.93 -1.51 -0.66
C LEU A 202 -7.18 -0.48 -1.76
N PHE A 203 -6.63 -0.67 -2.96
CA PHE A 203 -6.69 0.27 -4.08
C PHE A 203 -7.32 -0.38 -5.33
N PRO A 204 -8.63 -0.65 -5.32
CA PRO A 204 -9.29 -1.36 -6.42
C PRO A 204 -9.24 -0.59 -7.76
N GLU A 205 -9.05 0.73 -7.71
CA GLU A 205 -8.96 1.61 -8.88
C GLU A 205 -7.52 1.83 -9.38
N ALA A 206 -6.52 1.25 -8.70
CA ALA A 206 -5.12 1.33 -9.07
C ALA A 206 -4.67 0.10 -9.85
N ALA A 207 -3.73 0.28 -10.78
CA ALA A 207 -3.08 -0.85 -11.44
C ALA A 207 -2.01 -1.43 -10.52
N VAL A 208 -2.19 -2.66 -10.03
CA VAL A 208 -1.23 -3.33 -9.14
C VAL A 208 -0.47 -4.40 -9.91
N THR A 209 0.85 -4.44 -9.71
CA THR A 209 1.77 -5.43 -10.31
C THR A 209 2.73 -5.99 -9.26
N ALA A 210 3.39 -7.11 -9.58
CA ALA A 210 4.33 -7.80 -8.67
C ALA A 210 5.68 -8.12 -9.33
N PHE A 211 6.23 -7.17 -10.07
CA PHE A 211 7.53 -7.30 -10.70
C PHE A 211 8.67 -7.02 -9.70
N ASN A 212 9.85 -7.59 -9.98
CA ASN A 212 11.07 -7.10 -9.35
C ASN A 212 11.28 -5.63 -9.79
N ALA A 213 11.42 -4.74 -8.81
CA ALA A 213 11.57 -3.31 -9.03
C ALA A 213 12.79 -2.95 -9.91
N GLU A 214 13.87 -3.74 -9.88
CA GLU A 214 15.04 -3.56 -10.75
C GLU A 214 14.69 -3.65 -12.25
N ALA A 215 13.64 -4.40 -12.59
CA ALA A 215 13.16 -4.57 -13.96
C ALA A 215 11.90 -3.75 -14.25
N ILE A 216 11.42 -2.91 -13.33
CA ILE A 216 10.09 -2.30 -13.43
C ILE A 216 9.94 -1.41 -14.67
N ALA A 217 10.99 -0.64 -15.02
CA ALA A 217 11.00 0.21 -16.21
C ALA A 217 10.86 -0.61 -17.51
N ASP A 218 11.41 -1.83 -17.53
CA ASP A 218 11.31 -2.74 -18.65
C ASP A 218 9.97 -3.49 -18.72
N ARG A 219 9.26 -3.60 -17.60
CA ARG A 219 7.98 -4.31 -17.48
C ARG A 219 6.78 -3.39 -17.64
N LEU A 220 6.89 -2.13 -17.21
CA LEU A 220 5.83 -1.12 -17.26
C LEU A 220 6.08 -0.11 -18.39
N ARG A 221 6.44 -0.58 -19.59
CA ARG A 221 6.83 0.25 -20.74
C ARG A 221 5.73 1.17 -21.26
N ASP A 222 4.48 0.92 -20.91
CA ASP A 222 3.33 1.74 -21.31
C ASP A 222 2.91 2.74 -20.23
N VAL A 223 3.44 2.60 -19.01
CA VAL A 223 3.22 3.55 -17.92
C VAL A 223 4.16 4.73 -18.12
N ARG A 224 3.64 5.96 -18.01
CA ARG A 224 4.41 7.21 -18.09
C ARG A 224 4.22 8.00 -16.79
N PRO A 225 4.85 7.58 -15.69
CA PRO A 225 4.69 8.28 -14.44
C PRO A 225 5.33 9.67 -14.53
N THR A 226 4.64 10.68 -14.00
CA THR A 226 5.21 12.01 -13.75
C THR A 226 5.86 12.09 -12.37
N VAL A 227 5.56 11.13 -11.49
CA VAL A 227 6.15 10.97 -10.15
C VAL A 227 6.43 9.49 -9.88
N VAL A 228 7.62 9.19 -9.36
CA VAL A 228 8.09 7.85 -8.96
C VAL A 228 8.62 7.91 -7.53
#